data_AF-A0A955PXU4-F1
#
_entry.id   AF-A0A955PXU4-F1
#
_cell.length_a   1.000
_cell.length_b   1.000
_cell.length_c   1.000
_cell.angle_alpha   90.00
_cell.angle_beta   90.00
_cell.angle_gamma   90.00
#
_symmetry.space_group_name_H-M   'P 1'
#
loop_
_entity.id
_entity.type
_entity.pdbx_description
1 polymer ?
#
loop_
_entity_poly.entity_id
_entity_poly.type
_entity_poly.pdbx_seq_one_letter_code
_entity_poly.pdbx_strand_id
1 'polypeptide(L)'
;LTFTLRSFTKAELNTPLQKDILAARSLIPTVYQDGCHASYAEILFSECSYGEPSSPKTLVLFGDSHAAQWFPAIEAFSKQHGYRLVSLTKSACPAAHIIPYNTAYGRSYTECGAWQELVLERIAKERPLLVILSNSSSYSGTGEDSNSNPEWWIQGMKETLATIQRTGAQVAIIRDTPSFSQDIPICLSRAAWTGTPLSNCDDPKIQVLNQTFFAFDQEAASDFPTVHFMDFSKTLCPEDKCPARINGHTGYRDHHHLAIPTVLDLAESMHDELRDILP
;
A
#
# COMPACT_ATOMS: atom_id res chain seq x y z
N LEU A 1 -17.54 -13.32 -42.24
CA LEU A 1 -17.75 -13.58 -40.80
C LEU A 1 -16.50 -13.33 -39.95
N THR A 2 -15.33 -13.86 -40.31
CA THR A 2 -14.09 -13.72 -39.51
C THR A 2 -13.57 -12.27 -39.41
N PHE A 3 -13.67 -11.50 -40.50
CA PHE A 3 -13.24 -10.09 -40.51
C PHE A 3 -14.16 -9.19 -39.68
N THR A 4 -15.47 -9.46 -39.73
CA THR A 4 -16.49 -8.76 -38.95
C THR A 4 -16.32 -9.06 -37.46
N LEU A 5 -16.23 -10.33 -37.05
CA LEU A 5 -15.99 -10.71 -35.65
C LEU A 5 -14.70 -10.10 -35.08
N ARG A 6 -13.59 -10.07 -35.84
CA ARG A 6 -12.34 -9.42 -35.41
C ARG A 6 -12.47 -7.90 -35.23
N SER A 7 -13.28 -7.25 -36.05
CA SER A 7 -13.50 -5.81 -35.97
C SER A 7 -14.38 -5.45 -34.77
N PHE A 8 -15.42 -6.26 -34.52
CA PHE A 8 -16.29 -6.15 -33.35
C PHE A 8 -15.51 -6.38 -32.04
N THR A 9 -14.73 -7.46 -31.93
CA THR A 9 -13.94 -7.73 -30.72
C THR A 9 -12.87 -6.68 -30.47
N LYS A 10 -12.21 -6.17 -31.53
CA LYS A 10 -11.26 -5.07 -31.39
C LYS A 10 -11.93 -3.76 -30.94
N ALA A 11 -13.16 -3.49 -31.36
CA ALA A 11 -13.90 -2.32 -30.91
C ALA A 11 -14.34 -2.44 -29.44
N GLU A 12 -14.85 -3.61 -29.04
CA GLU A 12 -15.27 -3.89 -27.66
C GLU A 12 -14.10 -3.80 -26.66
N LEU A 13 -12.93 -4.32 -27.03
CA LEU A 13 -11.69 -4.22 -26.23
C LEU A 13 -11.11 -2.80 -26.15
N ASN A 14 -11.59 -1.85 -26.95
CA ASN A 14 -11.10 -0.47 -26.99
C ASN A 14 -12.09 0.57 -26.46
N THR A 15 -13.17 0.13 -25.80
CA THR A 15 -14.10 1.03 -25.12
C THR A 15 -13.40 1.83 -24.01
N PRO A 16 -13.91 3.03 -23.64
CA PRO A 16 -13.36 3.80 -22.52
C PRO A 16 -13.25 2.99 -21.22
N LEU A 17 -14.26 2.15 -20.92
CA LEU A 17 -14.25 1.27 -19.76
C LEU A 17 -13.14 0.21 -19.84
N GLN A 18 -12.95 -0.47 -20.96
CA GLN A 18 -11.89 -1.47 -21.08
C GLN A 18 -10.49 -0.85 -21.03
N LYS A 19 -10.33 0.37 -21.55
CA LYS A 19 -9.08 1.14 -21.42
C LYS A 19 -8.80 1.53 -19.97
N ASP A 20 -9.82 1.97 -19.23
CA ASP A 20 -9.73 2.27 -17.81
C ASP A 20 -9.33 1.02 -16.99
N ILE A 21 -10.01 -0.11 -17.21
CA ILE A 21 -9.68 -1.39 -16.55
C ILE A 21 -8.25 -1.83 -16.85
N LEU A 22 -7.83 -1.73 -18.12
CA LEU A 22 -6.46 -2.07 -18.53
C LEU A 22 -5.42 -1.13 -17.90
N ALA A 23 -5.72 0.17 -17.85
CA ALA A 23 -4.84 1.17 -17.25
C ALA A 23 -4.68 0.91 -15.75
N ALA A 24 -5.76 0.64 -15.02
CA ALA A 24 -5.72 0.28 -13.61
C ALA A 24 -4.80 -0.92 -13.36
N ARG A 25 -4.87 -1.98 -14.19
CA ARG A 25 -4.01 -3.17 -14.06
C ARG A 25 -2.55 -2.92 -14.44
N SER A 26 -2.30 -2.08 -15.45
CA SER A 26 -0.97 -1.97 -16.10
C SER A 26 -0.11 -0.87 -15.50
N LEU A 27 -0.71 0.18 -14.95
CA LEU A 27 0.00 1.27 -14.31
C LEU A 27 0.35 0.88 -12.87
N ILE A 28 1.61 1.06 -12.52
CA ILE A 28 2.16 0.78 -11.20
C ILE A 28 3.00 1.97 -10.74
N PRO A 29 3.19 2.17 -9.43
CA PRO A 29 4.01 3.27 -8.92
C PRO A 29 5.42 3.26 -9.51
N THR A 30 6.01 4.43 -9.73
CA THR A 30 7.33 4.60 -10.36
C THR A 30 8.44 3.80 -9.65
N VAL A 31 8.33 3.59 -8.33
CA VAL A 31 9.28 2.78 -7.54
C VAL A 31 9.46 1.35 -8.05
N TYR A 32 8.48 0.81 -8.79
CA TYR A 32 8.58 -0.51 -9.44
C TYR A 32 9.36 -0.48 -10.77
N GLN A 33 9.58 0.70 -11.35
CA GLN A 33 10.17 0.88 -12.68
C GLN A 33 11.64 1.32 -12.62
N ASP A 34 12.05 1.93 -11.51
CA ASP A 34 13.38 2.50 -11.30
C ASP A 34 14.25 1.68 -10.32
N GLY A 35 13.76 0.52 -9.85
CA GLY A 35 14.49 -0.39 -8.97
C GLY A 35 14.49 0.04 -7.49
N CYS A 36 13.53 0.87 -7.08
CA CYS A 36 13.44 1.42 -5.72
C CYS A 36 12.37 0.74 -4.84
N HIS A 37 11.65 -0.22 -5.41
CA HIS A 37 10.86 -1.21 -4.69
C HIS A 37 11.60 -2.56 -4.72
N ALA A 38 12.12 -3.00 -3.58
CA ALA A 38 12.88 -4.23 -3.51
C ALA A 38 11.99 -5.45 -3.82
N SER A 39 12.45 -6.29 -4.74
CA SER A 39 11.83 -7.55 -5.11
C SER A 39 12.00 -8.61 -4.00
N TYR A 40 11.46 -9.81 -4.22
CA TYR A 40 11.42 -10.82 -3.18
C TYR A 40 12.82 -11.25 -2.66
N ALA A 41 13.77 -11.48 -3.55
CA ALA A 41 15.10 -11.98 -3.18
C ALA A 41 16.08 -10.89 -2.68
N GLU A 42 15.76 -9.62 -2.90
CA GLU A 42 16.69 -8.52 -2.60
C GLU A 42 16.71 -8.16 -1.12
N ILE A 43 17.91 -8.08 -0.54
CA ILE A 43 18.13 -7.65 0.86
C ILE A 43 18.59 -6.19 0.92
N LEU A 44 19.31 -5.74 -0.11
CA LEU A 44 19.76 -4.35 -0.20
C LEU A 44 18.68 -3.49 -0.87
N PHE A 45 18.64 -2.21 -0.50
CA PHE A 45 17.80 -1.20 -1.16
C PHE A 45 18.65 -0.29 -2.06
N SER A 46 18.02 0.25 -3.09
CA SER A 46 18.62 1.27 -3.95
C SER A 46 18.59 2.64 -3.26
N GLU A 47 19.58 3.48 -3.56
CA GLU A 47 19.72 4.84 -3.02
C GLU A 47 18.80 5.84 -3.75
N CYS A 48 17.49 5.64 -3.62
CA CYS A 48 16.50 6.42 -4.33
C CYS A 48 15.96 7.58 -3.49
N SER A 49 15.82 8.74 -4.13
CA SER A 49 15.19 9.91 -3.51
C SER A 49 14.33 10.67 -4.51
N TYR A 50 13.20 11.17 -4.03
CA TYR A 50 12.12 11.79 -4.81
C TYR A 50 11.67 13.09 -4.16
N GLY A 51 10.67 13.75 -4.74
CA GLY A 51 10.23 15.05 -4.26
C GLY A 51 11.23 16.14 -4.63
N GLU A 52 11.85 16.75 -3.61
CA GLU A 52 13.01 17.64 -3.71
C GLU A 52 14.26 16.92 -3.15
N PRO A 53 15.03 16.18 -3.98
CA PRO A 53 16.16 15.37 -3.52
C PRO A 53 17.24 16.12 -2.75
N SER A 54 17.36 17.43 -2.95
CA SER A 54 18.34 18.28 -2.26
C SER A 54 17.86 18.82 -0.91
N SER A 55 16.57 18.62 -0.58
CA SER A 55 15.98 19.14 0.64
C SER A 55 16.55 18.46 1.89
N PRO A 56 16.87 19.21 2.95
CA PRO A 56 17.24 18.62 4.24
C PRO A 56 16.02 18.08 5.00
N LYS A 57 14.80 18.33 4.53
CA LYS A 57 13.55 17.88 5.16
C LYS A 57 13.15 16.52 4.57
N THR A 58 13.59 15.45 5.22
CA THR A 58 13.35 14.08 4.72
C THR A 58 12.04 13.50 5.26
N LEU A 59 11.25 12.90 4.37
CA LEU A 59 10.16 11.97 4.67
C LEU A 59 10.59 10.57 4.23
N VAL A 60 10.19 9.54 4.98
CA VAL A 60 10.42 8.14 4.59
C VAL A 60 9.08 7.43 4.41
N LEU A 61 8.89 6.72 3.30
CA LEU A 61 7.83 5.75 3.10
C LEU A 61 8.39 4.35 3.34
N PHE A 62 7.83 3.61 4.29
CA PHE A 62 8.36 2.30 4.72
C PHE A 62 7.25 1.24 4.78
N GLY A 63 7.51 0.07 4.20
CA GLY A 63 6.62 -1.09 4.29
C GLY A 63 6.63 -1.94 3.04
N ASP A 64 5.50 -2.59 2.75
CA ASP A 64 5.39 -3.51 1.63
C ASP A 64 4.84 -2.85 0.35
N SER A 65 4.20 -3.64 -0.52
CA SER A 65 3.52 -3.12 -1.72
C SER A 65 2.31 -2.24 -1.40
N HIS A 66 1.75 -2.34 -0.19
CA HIS A 66 0.69 -1.45 0.31
C HIS A 66 1.24 -0.13 0.84
N ALA A 67 2.52 -0.05 1.21
CA ALA A 67 3.22 1.23 1.30
C ALA A 67 3.51 1.77 -0.09
N ALA A 68 4.08 0.96 -0.98
CA ALA A 68 4.47 1.38 -2.33
C ALA A 68 3.30 1.95 -3.15
N GLN A 69 2.07 1.43 -2.99
CA GLN A 69 0.91 1.97 -3.69
C GLN A 69 0.60 3.44 -3.35
N TRP A 70 0.91 3.91 -2.14
CA TRP A 70 0.67 5.30 -1.72
C TRP A 70 1.72 6.28 -2.25
N PHE A 71 2.81 5.76 -2.82
CA PHE A 71 3.92 6.57 -3.33
C PHE A 71 3.48 7.75 -4.23
N PRO A 72 2.58 7.60 -5.22
CA PRO A 72 2.20 8.72 -6.08
C PRO A 72 1.63 9.94 -5.34
N ALA A 73 0.77 9.72 -4.33
CA ALA A 73 0.19 10.82 -3.54
C ALA A 73 1.24 11.49 -2.64
N ILE A 74 2.08 10.68 -1.99
CA ILE A 74 3.13 11.17 -1.09
C ILE A 74 4.24 11.90 -1.88
N GLU A 75 4.56 11.42 -3.09
CA GLU A 75 5.52 12.09 -3.98
C GLU A 75 4.96 13.44 -4.45
N ALA A 76 3.69 13.50 -4.83
CA ALA A 76 3.04 14.76 -5.20
C ALA A 76 3.09 15.78 -4.06
N PHE A 77 2.76 15.36 -2.83
CA PHE A 77 2.92 16.18 -1.63
C PHE A 77 4.37 16.67 -1.46
N SER A 78 5.33 15.75 -1.56
CA SER A 78 6.74 16.04 -1.35
C SER A 78 7.28 17.06 -2.37
N LYS A 79 6.90 16.93 -3.64
CA LYS A 79 7.23 17.90 -4.70
C LYS A 79 6.63 19.28 -4.42
N GLN A 80 5.37 19.32 -4.01
CA GLN A 80 4.65 20.57 -3.76
C GLN A 80 5.21 21.34 -2.55
N HIS A 81 5.65 20.63 -1.51
CA HIS A 81 6.08 21.23 -0.25
C HIS A 81 7.61 21.23 -0.03
N GLY A 82 8.39 20.77 -1.02
CA GLY A 82 9.85 20.81 -0.97
C GLY A 82 10.46 19.82 0.04
N TYR A 83 9.84 18.64 0.19
CA TYR A 83 10.39 17.55 1.00
C TYR A 83 11.19 16.57 0.13
N ARG A 84 12.26 16.03 0.71
CA ARG A 84 12.96 14.87 0.15
C ARG A 84 12.22 13.61 0.58
N LEU A 85 11.74 12.82 -0.39
CA LEU A 85 11.08 11.55 -0.10
C LEU A 85 12.04 10.39 -0.35
N VAL A 86 12.24 9.54 0.65
CA VAL A 86 12.97 8.27 0.53
C VAL A 86 11.94 7.13 0.60
N SER A 87 11.89 6.29 -0.43
CA SER A 87 11.02 5.10 -0.46
C SER A 87 11.83 3.87 -0.10
N LEU A 88 11.49 3.24 1.02
CA LEU A 88 12.05 1.98 1.51
C LEU A 88 10.93 0.94 1.51
N THR A 89 10.59 0.42 0.34
CA THR A 89 9.49 -0.55 0.20
C THR A 89 9.96 -1.88 -0.39
N LYS A 90 9.34 -2.98 0.02
CA LYS A 90 9.72 -4.33 -0.43
C LYS A 90 8.52 -5.25 -0.61
N SER A 91 8.55 -6.09 -1.65
CA SER A 91 7.48 -7.05 -1.91
C SER A 91 7.30 -8.03 -0.76
N ALA A 92 6.06 -8.11 -0.24
CA ALA A 92 5.62 -8.98 0.85
C ALA A 92 6.44 -8.87 2.15
N CYS A 93 6.94 -7.68 2.46
CA CYS A 93 7.73 -7.42 3.66
C CYS A 93 7.20 -6.17 4.38
N PRO A 94 6.47 -6.33 5.50
CA PRO A 94 5.82 -5.22 6.17
C PRO A 94 6.85 -4.31 6.87
N ALA A 95 6.41 -3.15 7.33
CA ALA A 95 7.16 -2.31 8.23
C ALA A 95 7.29 -2.93 9.64
N ALA A 96 6.32 -3.77 10.07
CA ALA A 96 6.42 -4.51 11.33
C ALA A 96 7.70 -5.35 11.35
N HIS A 97 8.52 -5.23 12.39
CA HIS A 97 9.80 -5.94 12.49
C HIS A 97 9.57 -7.41 12.84
N ILE A 98 9.50 -8.26 11.82
CA ILE A 98 9.10 -9.67 11.93
C ILE A 98 9.73 -10.50 10.81
N ILE A 99 9.74 -11.82 10.97
CA ILE A 99 10.00 -12.76 9.87
C ILE A 99 8.66 -13.36 9.44
N PRO A 100 7.99 -12.84 8.39
CA PRO A 100 6.70 -13.37 7.97
C PRO A 100 6.85 -14.70 7.23
N TYR A 101 5.77 -15.49 7.16
CA TYR A 101 5.69 -16.58 6.19
C TYR A 101 5.45 -16.02 4.78
N ASN A 102 6.26 -16.42 3.81
CA ASN A 102 6.09 -16.03 2.42
C ASN A 102 5.42 -17.14 1.63
N THR A 103 4.20 -16.90 1.17
CA THR A 103 3.41 -17.88 0.40
C THR A 103 3.99 -18.16 -0.99
N ALA A 104 4.68 -17.20 -1.62
CA ALA A 104 5.32 -17.40 -2.91
C ALA A 104 6.53 -18.34 -2.83
N TYR A 105 7.26 -18.33 -1.71
CA TYR A 105 8.39 -19.24 -1.45
C TYR A 105 8.02 -20.47 -0.63
N GLY A 106 6.86 -20.49 0.03
CA GLY A 106 6.41 -21.59 0.88
C GLY A 106 7.22 -21.75 2.17
N ARG A 107 7.86 -20.69 2.68
CA ARG A 107 8.74 -20.72 3.87
C ARG A 107 8.79 -19.39 4.60
N SER A 108 9.42 -19.37 5.77
CA SER A 108 9.82 -18.14 6.46
C SER A 108 10.65 -17.23 5.54
N TYR A 109 10.33 -15.93 5.57
CA TYR A 109 10.90 -14.94 4.67
C TYR A 109 12.13 -14.25 5.27
N THR A 110 13.23 -14.99 5.38
CA THR A 110 14.47 -14.50 6.00
C THR A 110 15.05 -13.26 5.32
N GLU A 111 14.84 -13.11 4.01
CA GLU A 111 15.25 -11.93 3.25
C GLU A 111 14.50 -10.67 3.66
N CYS A 112 13.23 -10.81 4.11
CA CYS A 112 12.49 -9.68 4.68
C CYS A 112 13.11 -9.24 6.01
N GLY A 113 13.35 -10.17 6.94
CA GLY A 113 13.97 -9.82 8.23
C GLY A 113 15.34 -9.15 8.04
N ALA A 114 16.19 -9.69 7.16
CA ALA A 114 17.50 -9.09 6.87
C ALA A 114 17.39 -7.68 6.23
N TRP A 115 16.38 -7.46 5.37
CA TRP A 115 16.13 -6.16 4.76
C TRP A 115 15.61 -5.15 5.79
N GLN A 116 14.72 -5.56 6.70
CA GLN A 116 14.16 -4.69 7.74
C GLN A 116 15.23 -4.13 8.67
N GLU A 117 16.19 -4.95 9.09
CA GLU A 117 17.33 -4.52 9.91
C GLU A 117 18.12 -3.38 9.22
N LEU A 118 18.46 -3.56 7.94
CA LEU A 118 19.18 -2.55 7.17
C LEU A 118 18.35 -1.28 6.94
N VAL A 119 17.04 -1.42 6.74
CA VAL A 119 16.12 -0.28 6.57
C VAL A 119 15.98 0.52 7.86
N LEU A 120 15.84 -0.12 9.01
CA LEU A 120 15.78 0.56 10.31
C LEU A 120 17.09 1.31 10.61
N GLU A 121 18.24 0.71 10.30
CA GLU A 121 19.52 1.43 10.34
C GLU A 121 19.56 2.63 9.40
N ARG A 122 19.01 2.49 8.19
CA ARG A 122 18.94 3.58 7.21
C ARG A 122 18.06 4.72 7.72
N ILE A 123 16.87 4.42 8.24
CA ILE A 123 15.96 5.41 8.82
C ILE A 123 16.66 6.19 9.95
N ALA A 124 17.42 5.49 10.81
CA ALA A 124 18.18 6.15 11.86
C ALA A 124 19.26 7.10 11.33
N LYS A 125 19.92 6.75 10.22
CA LYS A 125 20.93 7.60 9.55
C LYS A 125 20.29 8.79 8.83
N GLU A 126 19.10 8.60 8.25
CA GLU A 126 18.34 9.64 7.54
C GLU A 126 17.84 10.75 8.45
N ARG A 127 17.54 10.43 9.72
CA ARG A 127 16.90 11.34 10.68
C ARG A 127 15.70 12.10 10.07
N PRO A 128 14.68 11.37 9.56
CA PRO A 128 13.56 12.00 8.89
C PRO A 128 12.70 12.83 9.84
N LEU A 129 11.94 13.76 9.28
CA LEU A 129 10.88 14.47 10.02
C LEU A 129 9.71 13.54 10.32
N LEU A 130 9.41 12.64 9.38
CA LEU A 130 8.28 11.72 9.45
C LEU A 130 8.62 10.41 8.73
N VAL A 131 8.24 9.30 9.36
CA VAL A 131 8.18 7.98 8.71
C VAL A 131 6.72 7.56 8.54
N ILE A 132 6.34 7.27 7.31
CA ILE A 132 5.00 6.86 6.90
C ILE A 132 5.03 5.34 6.69
N LEU A 133 4.28 4.61 7.51
CA LEU A 133 4.17 3.16 7.48
C LEU A 133 2.87 2.75 6.78
N SER A 134 2.92 1.70 5.98
CA SER A 134 1.71 1.00 5.55
C SER A 134 2.03 -0.47 5.25
N ASN A 135 1.09 -1.33 5.60
CA ASN A 135 1.26 -2.78 5.56
C ASN A 135 0.02 -3.43 4.98
N SER A 136 0.21 -4.50 4.20
CA SER A 136 -0.87 -5.46 3.94
C SER A 136 -1.32 -6.11 5.25
N SER A 137 -2.62 -6.36 5.39
CA SER A 137 -3.24 -7.10 6.49
C SER A 137 -3.32 -8.60 6.21
N SER A 138 -2.55 -9.10 5.24
CA SER A 138 -2.58 -10.49 4.78
C SER A 138 -1.46 -11.36 5.37
N TYR A 139 -0.81 -10.93 6.44
CA TYR A 139 0.32 -11.65 7.03
C TYR A 139 -0.12 -12.74 7.99
N SER A 140 0.66 -13.82 7.98
CA SER A 140 0.69 -14.84 9.02
C SER A 140 2.10 -14.89 9.60
N GLY A 141 2.24 -14.98 10.92
CA GLY A 141 3.55 -15.21 11.51
C GLY A 141 4.07 -16.62 11.16
N THR A 142 5.29 -16.94 11.59
CA THR A 142 5.88 -18.27 11.40
C THR A 142 5.76 -19.11 12.67
N GLY A 143 5.22 -20.33 12.58
CA GLY A 143 5.05 -21.25 13.71
C GLY A 143 3.65 -21.87 13.75
N GLU A 144 3.45 -22.94 14.52
CA GLU A 144 2.15 -23.65 14.61
C GLU A 144 1.01 -22.77 15.18
N ASP A 145 1.35 -21.74 15.98
CA ASP A 145 0.40 -20.86 16.69
C ASP A 145 0.30 -19.43 16.10
N SER A 146 0.98 -19.14 14.99
CA SER A 146 1.12 -17.76 14.50
C SER A 146 -0.17 -17.17 13.90
N ASN A 147 -1.10 -18.01 13.46
CA ASN A 147 -2.41 -17.56 12.98
C ASN A 147 -3.44 -17.33 14.11
N SER A 148 -3.16 -17.82 15.32
CA SER A 148 -4.07 -17.76 16.48
C SER A 148 -3.64 -16.74 17.54
N ASN A 149 -2.39 -16.30 17.56
CA ASN A 149 -1.87 -15.30 18.49
C ASN A 149 -1.33 -14.07 17.74
N PRO A 150 -1.88 -12.86 17.92
CA PRO A 150 -1.42 -11.64 17.23
C PRO A 150 -0.17 -10.99 17.84
N GLU A 151 0.34 -11.51 18.96
CA GLU A 151 1.48 -10.93 19.68
C GLU A 151 2.71 -10.69 18.79
N TRP A 152 2.98 -11.57 17.81
CA TRP A 152 4.12 -11.37 16.90
C TRP A 152 4.00 -10.08 16.08
N TRP A 153 2.79 -9.74 15.61
CA TRP A 153 2.57 -8.50 14.87
C TRP A 153 2.68 -7.29 15.79
N ILE A 154 2.01 -7.36 16.94
CA ILE A 154 1.99 -6.26 17.91
C ILE A 154 3.41 -5.95 18.38
N GLN A 155 4.21 -6.97 18.74
CA GLN A 155 5.59 -6.77 19.18
C GLN A 155 6.49 -6.27 18.04
N GLY A 156 6.37 -6.81 16.83
CA GLY A 156 7.15 -6.33 15.69
C GLY A 156 6.85 -4.88 15.33
N MET A 157 5.58 -4.46 15.44
CA MET A 157 5.19 -3.05 15.32
C MET A 157 5.78 -2.21 16.46
N LYS A 158 5.69 -2.65 17.72
CA LYS A 158 6.30 -1.94 18.87
C LYS A 158 7.80 -1.73 18.70
N GLU A 159 8.54 -2.75 18.25
CA GLU A 159 9.98 -2.66 17.98
C GLU A 159 10.30 -1.63 16.89
N THR A 160 9.51 -1.64 15.82
CA THR A 160 9.61 -0.68 14.72
C THR A 160 9.38 0.75 15.20
N LEU A 161 8.27 0.98 15.92
CA LEU A 161 7.89 2.29 16.44
C LEU A 161 8.94 2.83 17.43
N ALA A 162 9.41 2.00 18.37
CA ALA A 162 10.46 2.37 19.30
C ALA A 162 11.76 2.78 18.59
N THR A 163 12.14 2.03 17.55
CA THR A 163 13.35 2.30 16.77
C THR A 163 13.25 3.61 16.01
N ILE A 164 12.11 3.88 15.37
CA ILE A 164 11.89 5.11 14.63
C ILE A 164 11.81 6.31 15.56
N GLN A 165 11.05 6.24 16.66
CA GLN A 165 10.88 7.39 17.56
C GLN A 165 12.17 7.80 18.28
N ARG A 166 13.10 6.87 18.52
CA ARG A 166 14.45 7.18 19.00
C ARG A 166 15.23 8.13 18.11
N THR A 167 14.86 8.25 16.82
CA THR A 167 15.47 9.20 15.88
C THR A 167 14.94 10.63 16.04
N GLY A 168 13.82 10.79 16.76
CA GLY A 168 13.06 12.05 16.86
C GLY A 168 12.03 12.26 15.75
N ALA A 169 11.90 11.33 14.80
CA ALA A 169 10.89 11.38 13.74
C ALA A 169 9.47 11.23 14.29
N GLN A 170 8.52 11.96 13.69
CA GLN A 170 7.10 11.61 13.79
C GLN A 170 6.84 10.28 13.06
N VAL A 171 5.74 9.61 13.42
CA VAL A 171 5.33 8.38 12.75
C VAL A 171 3.86 8.48 12.37
N ALA A 172 3.55 8.12 11.13
CA ALA A 172 2.19 7.95 10.66
C ALA A 172 1.99 6.52 10.14
N ILE A 173 0.88 5.88 10.50
CA ILE A 173 0.48 4.57 9.99
C ILE A 173 -0.75 4.77 9.12
N ILE A 174 -0.64 4.43 7.83
CA ILE A 174 -1.79 4.38 6.92
C ILE A 174 -2.46 3.02 7.11
N ARG A 175 -3.73 3.07 7.55
CA ARG A 175 -4.59 1.88 7.61
C ARG A 175 -4.62 1.19 6.25
N ASP A 176 -4.53 -0.13 6.30
CA ASP A 176 -4.55 -0.94 5.09
C ASP A 176 -5.84 -0.76 4.25
N THR A 177 -5.69 -0.97 2.94
CA THR A 177 -6.74 -0.86 1.94
C THR A 177 -7.60 -2.12 1.88
N PRO A 178 -8.84 -2.05 1.35
CA PRO A 178 -9.70 -3.22 1.21
C PRO A 178 -9.07 -4.32 0.35
N SER A 179 -9.20 -5.58 0.78
CA SER A 179 -8.80 -6.77 0.04
C SER A 179 -10.04 -7.56 -0.41
N PHE A 180 -10.37 -7.43 -1.68
CA PHE A 180 -11.51 -8.05 -2.34
C PHE A 180 -11.37 -9.57 -2.46
N SER A 181 -12.51 -10.23 -2.53
CA SER A 181 -12.63 -11.67 -2.75
C SER A 181 -12.22 -12.12 -4.17
N GLN A 182 -12.05 -11.16 -5.08
CA GLN A 182 -11.77 -11.40 -6.50
C GLN A 182 -10.89 -10.29 -7.09
N ASP A 183 -10.17 -10.59 -8.18
CA ASP A 183 -9.43 -9.60 -8.96
C ASP A 183 -10.40 -8.62 -9.63
N ILE A 184 -10.31 -7.34 -9.25
CA ILE A 184 -11.25 -6.31 -9.65
C ILE A 184 -11.22 -6.04 -11.15
N PRO A 185 -10.05 -5.81 -11.80
CA PRO A 185 -9.99 -5.69 -13.24
C PRO A 185 -10.58 -6.88 -14.01
N ILE A 186 -10.32 -8.11 -13.56
CA ILE A 186 -10.89 -9.32 -14.18
C ILE A 186 -12.42 -9.33 -14.01
N CYS A 187 -12.93 -9.03 -12.82
CA CYS A 187 -14.36 -8.99 -12.57
C CYS A 187 -15.05 -7.93 -13.44
N LEU A 188 -14.53 -6.71 -13.47
CA LEU A 188 -15.10 -5.61 -14.24
C LEU A 188 -15.05 -5.90 -15.74
N SER A 189 -13.95 -6.48 -16.24
CA SER A 189 -13.82 -6.86 -17.64
C SER A 189 -14.85 -7.91 -18.02
N ARG A 190 -15.04 -8.93 -17.17
CA ARG A 190 -16.07 -9.96 -17.33
C ARG A 190 -17.46 -9.35 -17.31
N ALA A 191 -17.77 -8.50 -16.33
CA ALA A 191 -19.09 -7.88 -16.20
C ALA A 191 -19.44 -7.01 -17.41
N ALA A 192 -18.47 -6.23 -17.91
CA ALA A 192 -18.62 -5.45 -19.13
C ALA A 192 -18.84 -6.35 -20.36
N TRP A 193 -18.10 -7.45 -20.47
CA TRP A 193 -18.24 -8.41 -21.56
C TRP A 193 -19.59 -9.13 -21.56
N THR A 194 -20.09 -9.52 -20.39
CA THR A 194 -21.36 -10.26 -20.25
C THR A 194 -22.59 -9.34 -20.13
N GLY A 195 -22.40 -8.02 -20.10
CA GLY A 195 -23.48 -7.05 -19.91
C GLY A 195 -24.14 -7.11 -18.54
N THR A 196 -23.45 -7.60 -17.52
CA THR A 196 -23.95 -7.62 -16.13
C THR A 196 -23.55 -6.35 -15.37
N PRO A 197 -24.29 -5.95 -14.32
CA PRO A 197 -23.94 -4.76 -13.54
C PRO A 197 -22.51 -4.80 -13.01
N LEU A 198 -21.76 -3.69 -13.15
CA LEU A 198 -20.39 -3.57 -12.63
C LEU A 198 -20.36 -3.63 -11.08
N SER A 199 -21.46 -3.23 -10.44
CA SER A 199 -21.64 -3.31 -8.98
C SER A 199 -21.68 -4.73 -8.43
N ASN A 200 -21.71 -5.75 -9.30
CA ASN A 200 -21.49 -7.14 -8.92
C ASN A 200 -20.03 -7.42 -8.55
N CYS A 201 -19.12 -6.49 -8.84
CA CYS A 201 -17.72 -6.57 -8.47
C CYS A 201 -17.40 -5.91 -7.13
N ASP A 202 -18.35 -5.18 -6.56
CA ASP A 202 -18.23 -4.56 -5.25
C ASP A 202 -18.39 -5.61 -4.15
N ASP A 203 -17.69 -5.47 -3.03
CA ASP A 203 -17.78 -6.38 -1.89
C ASP A 203 -18.32 -5.67 -0.64
N PRO A 204 -19.00 -6.38 0.28
CA PRO A 204 -19.39 -5.84 1.57
C PRO A 204 -18.16 -5.44 2.40
N LYS A 205 -18.19 -4.25 3.00
CA LYS A 205 -17.06 -3.69 3.77
C LYS A 205 -16.55 -4.63 4.86
N ILE A 206 -17.46 -5.30 5.55
CA ILE A 206 -17.13 -6.24 6.63
C ILE A 206 -16.29 -7.45 6.16
N GLN A 207 -16.32 -7.78 4.87
CA GLN A 207 -15.59 -8.92 4.32
C GLN A 207 -14.18 -8.55 3.85
N VAL A 208 -13.97 -7.30 3.45
CA VAL A 208 -12.76 -6.89 2.72
C VAL A 208 -11.89 -5.89 3.48
N LEU A 209 -12.45 -5.19 4.47
CA LEU A 209 -11.69 -4.26 5.31
C LEU A 209 -11.31 -4.96 6.61
N ASN A 210 -10.04 -5.32 6.75
CA ASN A 210 -9.53 -6.01 7.93
C ASN A 210 -9.54 -5.07 9.15
N GLN A 211 -10.45 -5.32 10.10
CA GLN A 211 -10.53 -4.56 11.35
C GLN A 211 -9.52 -5.05 12.40
N THR A 212 -9.15 -6.33 12.31
CA THR A 212 -8.31 -7.01 13.29
C THR A 212 -6.87 -6.51 13.24
N PHE A 213 -6.25 -6.44 12.06
CA PHE A 213 -4.90 -5.89 11.91
C PHE A 213 -4.82 -4.41 12.29
N PHE A 214 -5.84 -3.62 11.93
CA PHE A 214 -5.89 -2.23 12.34
C PHE A 214 -5.95 -2.07 13.86
N ALA A 215 -6.70 -2.94 14.55
CA ALA A 215 -6.71 -2.96 16.02
C ALA A 215 -5.34 -3.36 16.60
N PHE A 216 -4.59 -4.26 15.96
CA PHE A 216 -3.23 -4.60 16.40
C PHE A 216 -2.25 -3.45 16.21
N ASP A 217 -2.35 -2.70 15.12
CA ASP A 217 -1.55 -1.49 14.92
C ASP A 217 -1.86 -0.44 16.00
N GLN A 218 -3.14 -0.25 16.34
CA GLN A 218 -3.58 0.63 17.43
C GLN A 218 -3.07 0.18 18.80
N GLU A 219 -3.11 -1.13 19.08
CA GLU A 219 -2.58 -1.71 20.31
C GLU A 219 -1.07 -1.52 20.41
N ALA A 220 -0.32 -1.76 19.32
CA ALA A 220 1.11 -1.51 19.28
C ALA A 220 1.45 -0.04 19.50
N ALA A 221 0.69 0.88 18.89
CA ALA A 221 0.87 2.31 19.01
C ALA A 221 0.44 2.90 20.37
N SER A 222 -0.27 2.14 21.22
CA SER A 222 -0.75 2.64 22.51
C SER A 222 0.37 3.09 23.47
N ASP A 223 1.58 2.53 23.32
CA ASP A 223 2.79 2.92 24.05
C ASP A 223 3.48 4.18 23.45
N PHE A 224 3.01 4.67 22.30
CA PHE A 224 3.64 5.69 21.48
C PHE A 224 2.62 6.80 21.12
N PRO A 225 2.29 7.71 22.05
CA PRO A 225 1.17 8.66 21.92
C PRO A 225 1.30 9.69 20.79
N THR A 226 2.48 9.80 20.17
CA THR A 226 2.75 10.67 19.01
C THR A 226 2.64 9.94 17.66
N VAL A 227 2.18 8.69 17.64
CA VAL A 227 1.87 7.98 16.40
C VAL A 227 0.53 8.47 15.86
N HIS A 228 0.51 8.87 14.60
CA HIS A 228 -0.69 9.30 13.88
C HIS A 228 -1.25 8.16 13.03
N PHE A 229 -2.57 8.06 12.92
CA PHE A 229 -3.23 7.10 12.04
C PHE A 229 -3.94 7.83 10.91
N MET A 230 -3.63 7.46 9.67
CA MET A 230 -4.35 7.93 8.48
C MET A 230 -5.31 6.84 8.02
N ASP A 231 -6.61 7.14 7.97
CA ASP A 231 -7.65 6.18 7.60
C ASP A 231 -8.51 6.68 6.42
N PHE A 232 -8.17 6.21 5.22
CA PHE A 232 -8.91 6.49 3.99
C PHE A 232 -10.07 5.51 3.73
N SER A 233 -10.37 4.59 4.67
CA SER A 233 -11.38 3.54 4.47
C SER A 233 -12.79 4.06 4.30
N LYS A 234 -13.12 5.26 4.79
CA LYS A 234 -14.44 5.89 4.55
C LYS A 234 -14.63 6.27 3.09
N THR A 235 -13.57 6.71 2.42
CA THR A 235 -13.61 7.04 0.99
C THR A 235 -13.56 5.77 0.13
N LEU A 236 -12.73 4.81 0.52
CA LEU A 236 -12.58 3.53 -0.19
C LEU A 236 -13.78 2.60 0.00
N CYS A 237 -14.47 2.70 1.13
CA CYS A 237 -15.65 1.90 1.49
C CYS A 237 -16.72 2.78 2.15
N PRO A 238 -17.43 3.59 1.35
CA PRO A 238 -18.55 4.39 1.85
C PRO A 238 -19.65 3.47 2.38
N GLU A 239 -20.23 3.85 3.52
CA GLU A 239 -21.25 3.07 4.21
C GLU A 239 -20.76 1.64 4.51
N ASP A 240 -21.50 0.61 4.06
CA ASP A 240 -21.24 -0.81 4.31
C ASP A 240 -20.71 -1.56 3.07
N LYS A 241 -20.27 -0.85 2.03
CA LYS A 241 -19.80 -1.44 0.76
C LYS A 241 -18.48 -0.83 0.30
N CYS A 242 -17.60 -1.66 -0.26
CA CYS A 242 -16.39 -1.23 -0.95
C CYS A 242 -16.63 -1.38 -2.47
N PRO A 243 -16.77 -0.28 -3.22
CA PRO A 243 -17.04 -0.35 -4.64
C PRO A 243 -15.79 -0.71 -5.45
N ALA A 244 -15.95 -1.51 -6.51
CA ALA A 244 -14.90 -1.85 -7.45
C ALA A 244 -14.48 -0.65 -8.33
N ARG A 245 -15.37 0.35 -8.46
CA ARG A 245 -15.11 1.61 -9.16
C ARG A 245 -15.27 2.79 -8.20
N ILE A 246 -14.26 3.64 -8.18
CA ILE A 246 -14.18 4.82 -7.31
C ILE A 246 -14.09 6.04 -8.22
N ASN A 247 -14.92 7.06 -7.96
CA ASN A 247 -14.94 8.33 -8.71
C ASN A 247 -14.93 8.19 -10.25
N GLY A 248 -15.55 7.13 -10.76
CA GLY A 248 -15.69 6.90 -12.20
C GLY A 248 -14.54 6.13 -12.87
N HIS A 249 -13.51 5.70 -12.16
CA HIS A 249 -12.47 4.80 -12.68
C HIS A 249 -12.43 3.47 -11.90
N THR A 250 -11.71 2.50 -12.45
CA THR A 250 -11.43 1.23 -11.78
C THR A 250 -10.61 1.50 -10.51
N GLY A 251 -11.11 1.05 -9.36
CA GLY A 251 -10.56 1.41 -8.05
C GLY A 251 -9.23 0.72 -7.71
N TYR A 252 -9.03 -0.47 -8.25
CA TYR A 252 -7.98 -1.40 -7.82
C TYR A 252 -7.26 -2.01 -9.03
N ARG A 253 -5.95 -2.24 -8.91
CA ARG A 253 -5.13 -2.86 -9.97
C ARG A 253 -5.16 -4.38 -9.94
N ASP A 254 -5.56 -4.95 -8.81
CA ASP A 254 -5.80 -6.37 -8.57
C ASP A 254 -6.90 -6.54 -7.51
N HIS A 255 -6.78 -7.51 -6.60
CA HIS A 255 -7.77 -7.72 -5.54
C HIS A 255 -7.51 -6.91 -4.26
N HIS A 256 -6.33 -6.32 -4.04
CA HIS A 256 -6.01 -5.63 -2.78
C HIS A 256 -5.18 -4.36 -2.92
N HIS A 257 -4.59 -4.09 -4.09
CA HIS A 257 -3.89 -2.85 -4.36
C HIS A 257 -4.75 -1.82 -5.09
N LEU A 258 -4.68 -0.58 -4.66
CA LEU A 258 -5.28 0.57 -5.32
C LEU A 258 -4.69 0.77 -6.72
N ALA A 259 -5.55 1.20 -7.64
CA ALA A 259 -5.12 1.75 -8.92
C ALA A 259 -4.53 3.15 -8.70
N ILE A 260 -3.59 3.56 -9.56
CA ILE A 260 -2.96 4.90 -9.49
C ILE A 260 -3.99 6.05 -9.46
N PRO A 261 -5.05 6.05 -10.30
CA PRO A 261 -6.06 7.11 -10.24
C PRO A 261 -6.72 7.22 -8.86
N THR A 262 -7.03 6.10 -8.20
CA THR A 262 -7.60 6.08 -6.85
C THR A 262 -6.68 6.70 -5.82
N VAL A 263 -5.38 6.42 -5.90
CA VAL A 263 -4.38 7.01 -5.00
C VAL A 263 -4.28 8.52 -5.21
N LEU A 264 -4.38 8.98 -6.47
CA LEU A 264 -4.35 10.41 -6.80
C LEU A 264 -5.64 11.14 -6.38
N ASP A 265 -6.79 10.48 -6.43
CA ASP A 265 -8.05 11.02 -5.90
C ASP A 265 -8.00 11.23 -4.38
N LEU A 266 -7.19 10.43 -3.68
CA LEU A 266 -6.94 10.57 -2.25
C LEU A 266 -5.81 11.54 -1.92
N ALA A 267 -5.17 12.15 -2.92
CA ALA A 267 -4.01 13.02 -2.69
C ALA A 267 -4.36 14.25 -1.85
N GLU A 268 -5.53 14.87 -2.05
CA GLU A 268 -5.94 16.03 -1.24
C GLU A 268 -6.13 15.63 0.23
N SER A 269 -6.84 14.54 0.52
CA SER A 269 -6.98 14.04 1.89
C SER A 269 -5.64 13.62 2.49
N MET A 270 -4.75 13.00 1.71
CA MET A 270 -3.38 12.69 2.13
C MET A 270 -2.59 13.96 2.45
N HIS A 271 -2.76 15.03 1.68
CA HIS A 271 -2.09 16.31 1.94
C HIS A 271 -2.56 16.91 3.26
N ASP A 272 -3.86 16.88 3.54
CA ASP A 272 -4.40 17.40 4.80
C ASP A 272 -3.84 16.64 6.01
N GLU A 273 -3.87 15.30 5.97
CA GLU A 273 -3.28 14.45 7.02
C GLU A 273 -1.78 14.74 7.23
N LEU A 274 -1.01 14.84 6.14
CA LEU A 274 0.43 15.11 6.25
C LEU A 274 0.74 16.52 6.79
N ARG A 275 -0.09 17.52 6.48
CA ARG A 275 0.06 18.89 6.99
C ARG A 275 -0.28 19.02 8.48
N ASP A 276 -1.16 18.18 8.99
CA ASP A 276 -1.49 18.16 10.41
C ASP A 276 -0.37 17.55 11.27
N ILE A 277 0.49 16.72 10.65
CA ILE A 277 1.62 16.04 11.32
C ILE A 277 2.92 16.84 11.17
N LEU A 278 3.16 17.41 9.99
CA LEU A 278 4.41 18.09 9.66
C LEU A 278 4.38 19.57 10.08
N PRO A 279 5.54 20.13 10.47
CA PRO A 279 5.67 21.53 10.88
C PRO A 279 5.56 22.53 9.71
#